data_AF-A0A7V5QGF8-F1
#
_entry.id   AF-A0A7V5QGF8-F1
#
_cell.length_a   1.000
_cell.length_b   1.000
_cell.length_c   1.000
_cell.angle_alpha   90.00
_cell.angle_beta   90.00
_cell.angle_gamma   90.00
#
_symmetry.space_group_name_H-M   'P 1'
#
loop_
_entity.id
_entity.type
_entity.pdbx_description
1 polymer ?
#
loop_
_entity_poly.entity_id
_entity_poly.type
_entity_poly.pdbx_seq_one_letter_code
_entity_poly.pdbx_strand_id
1 'polypeptide(L)'
;MEKGPEIRIIGGASIEKKEQAKKEIEQALFNHFESLSPQEQEQLKKFEYPKSEKELALINFANKETSRLMQEAGIESYNVPEKNFHIIPPELYKKVAGEDGTATTFYTKQGVLFDAQYFRDNPVNFGTVALHEMLHLKAHLSMEVEEEGEEVKKTPYRAGVTVRALQKHGYHGKYHEHFAGLHEAIVAETEKRLLPKLLDCPALAAEKEWLMSKEAKEMKKKLAEEKGIPEDDIVWVGKKGKDDWETVSYLQQRNVLNYVCAEIQKQFPEQFKSLDDVYKVFLNAHFTGRLLPIARLVEKTFGEGSFRLLGNMGTDKESGVLHLESLKKARGRKMKEKTDS
;
A
#
# COMPACT_ATOMS: atom_id res chain seq x y z
N MET A 1 -12.89 -24.72 -6.41
CA MET A 1 -13.02 -23.59 -5.47
C MET A 1 -11.93 -22.61 -5.83
N GLU A 2 -12.26 -21.34 -6.04
CA GLU A 2 -11.25 -20.29 -6.17
C GLU A 2 -10.46 -20.20 -4.86
N LYS A 3 -9.14 -20.08 -4.94
CA LYS A 3 -8.27 -19.97 -3.77
C LYS A 3 -8.10 -18.49 -3.41
N GLY A 4 -8.25 -18.17 -2.13
CA GLY A 4 -8.08 -16.83 -1.57
C GLY A 4 -6.74 -16.67 -0.81
N PRO A 5 -6.58 -15.58 -0.04
CA PRO A 5 -5.39 -15.34 0.78
C PRO A 5 -5.20 -16.43 1.83
N GLU A 6 -3.94 -16.81 2.08
CA GLU A 6 -3.59 -17.61 3.24
C GLU A 6 -3.50 -16.71 4.48
N ILE A 7 -4.56 -16.68 5.28
CA ILE A 7 -4.64 -15.81 6.46
C ILE A 7 -4.13 -16.55 7.70
N ARG A 8 -3.13 -15.96 8.37
CA ARG A 8 -2.64 -16.45 9.65
C ARG A 8 -3.45 -15.86 10.80
N ILE A 9 -3.98 -16.70 11.68
CA ILE A 9 -4.68 -16.27 12.89
C ILE A 9 -3.80 -16.47 14.13
N ILE A 10 -3.76 -15.48 15.02
CA ILE A 10 -3.12 -15.51 16.33
C ILE A 10 -4.10 -15.01 17.41
N GLY A 11 -3.65 -14.87 18.66
CA GLY A 11 -4.44 -14.30 19.77
C GLY A 11 -4.89 -15.34 20.80
N GLY A 12 -5.67 -14.92 21.80
CA GLY A 12 -6.13 -15.70 22.95
C GLY A 12 -7.44 -16.47 22.76
N ALA A 13 -8.17 -16.27 21.65
CA ALA A 13 -9.46 -16.95 21.43
C ALA A 13 -9.31 -18.49 21.28
N SER A 14 -10.42 -19.21 21.51
CA SER A 14 -10.50 -20.65 21.27
C SER A 14 -10.21 -21.04 19.80
N ILE A 15 -9.75 -22.28 19.58
CA ILE A 15 -9.40 -22.78 18.24
C ILE A 15 -10.60 -22.69 17.29
N GLU A 16 -11.80 -23.05 17.77
CA GLU A 16 -13.03 -22.98 16.99
C GLU A 16 -13.33 -21.55 16.51
N LYS A 17 -13.23 -20.55 17.40
CA LYS A 17 -13.45 -19.14 17.06
C LYS A 17 -12.39 -18.60 16.10
N LYS A 18 -11.14 -19.04 16.23
CA LYS A 18 -10.06 -18.68 15.29
C LYS A 18 -10.32 -19.23 13.88
N GLU A 19 -10.70 -20.50 13.77
CA GLU A 19 -11.05 -21.13 12.49
C GLU A 19 -12.29 -20.49 11.87
N GLN A 20 -13.29 -20.16 12.69
CA GLN A 20 -14.48 -19.43 12.24
C GLN A 20 -14.11 -18.04 11.69
N ALA A 21 -13.31 -17.26 12.44
CA ALA A 21 -12.85 -15.94 11.99
C ALA A 21 -12.03 -16.02 10.69
N LYS A 22 -11.17 -17.04 10.55
CA LYS A 22 -10.42 -17.29 9.31
C LYS A 22 -11.36 -17.49 8.12
N LYS A 23 -12.32 -18.40 8.26
CA LYS A 23 -13.31 -18.70 7.21
C LYS A 23 -14.14 -17.48 6.84
N GLU A 24 -14.58 -16.69 7.81
CA GLU A 24 -15.35 -15.46 7.56
C GLU A 24 -14.57 -14.47 6.69
N ILE A 25 -13.29 -14.24 6.97
CA ILE A 25 -12.47 -13.29 6.22
C ILE A 25 -12.13 -13.84 4.83
N GLU A 26 -11.80 -15.14 4.72
CA GLU A 26 -11.57 -15.78 3.42
C GLU A 26 -12.83 -15.76 2.55
N GLN A 27 -14.01 -15.97 3.13
CA GLN A 27 -15.28 -15.88 2.43
C GLN A 27 -15.64 -14.44 2.05
N ALA A 28 -15.28 -13.44 2.86
CA ALA A 28 -15.51 -12.03 2.55
C ALA A 28 -14.84 -11.59 1.24
N LEU A 29 -13.77 -12.27 0.80
CA LEU A 29 -13.18 -11.98 -0.52
C LEU A 29 -14.16 -12.33 -1.66
N PHE A 30 -14.77 -13.51 -1.62
CA PHE A 30 -15.61 -14.01 -2.72
C PHE A 30 -17.10 -13.70 -2.55
N ASN A 31 -17.54 -13.46 -1.33
CA ASN A 31 -18.92 -13.12 -0.93
C ASN A 31 -18.94 -11.75 -0.22
N HIS A 32 -18.19 -10.79 -0.77
CA HIS A 32 -17.97 -9.47 -0.16
C HIS A 32 -19.27 -8.82 0.27
N PHE A 33 -20.20 -8.65 -0.68
CA PHE A 33 -21.44 -7.94 -0.43
C PHE A 33 -22.28 -8.61 0.66
N GLU A 34 -22.36 -9.94 0.64
CA GLU A 34 -23.09 -10.74 1.63
C GLU A 34 -22.42 -10.72 3.00
N SER A 35 -21.11 -10.48 3.07
CA SER A 35 -20.35 -10.38 4.33
C SER A 35 -20.52 -9.05 5.05
N LEU A 36 -21.06 -8.02 4.37
CA LEU A 36 -21.31 -6.71 4.96
C LEU A 36 -22.56 -6.72 5.87
N SER A 37 -22.61 -5.79 6.82
CA SER A 37 -23.81 -5.61 7.64
C SER A 37 -25.01 -5.18 6.79
N PRO A 38 -26.26 -5.45 7.23
CA PRO A 38 -27.46 -5.03 6.48
C PRO A 38 -27.50 -3.53 6.17
N GLN A 39 -27.02 -2.69 7.11
CA GLN A 39 -26.96 -1.25 6.92
C GLN A 39 -25.95 -0.84 5.84
N GLU A 40 -24.79 -1.50 5.80
CA GLU A 40 -23.77 -1.25 4.76
C GLU A 40 -24.26 -1.70 3.38
N GLN A 41 -24.91 -2.88 3.31
CA GLN A 41 -25.52 -3.36 2.08
C GLN A 41 -26.57 -2.38 1.55
N GLU A 42 -27.43 -1.85 2.43
CA GLU A 42 -28.44 -0.85 2.04
C GLU A 42 -27.79 0.44 1.54
N GLN A 43 -26.76 0.94 2.23
CA GLN A 43 -26.03 2.13 1.82
C GLN A 43 -25.38 1.96 0.45
N LEU A 44 -24.68 0.85 0.21
CA LEU A 44 -24.04 0.58 -1.07
C LEU A 44 -25.07 0.43 -2.20
N LYS A 45 -26.15 -0.33 -1.99
CA LYS A 45 -27.24 -0.45 -2.99
C LYS A 45 -27.85 0.90 -3.37
N LYS A 46 -27.93 1.83 -2.41
CA LYS A 46 -28.57 3.13 -2.62
C LYS A 46 -27.65 4.16 -3.23
N PHE A 47 -26.36 4.13 -2.89
CA PHE A 47 -25.44 5.24 -3.15
C PHE A 47 -24.23 4.88 -4.01
N GLU A 48 -23.89 3.61 -4.21
CA GLU A 48 -22.76 3.23 -5.05
C GLU A 48 -23.02 3.65 -6.51
N TYR A 49 -22.01 4.32 -7.10
CA TYR A 49 -22.02 4.62 -8.51
C TYR A 49 -21.65 3.38 -9.34
N PRO A 50 -22.35 3.11 -10.45
CA PRO A 50 -21.94 2.04 -11.34
C PRO A 50 -20.56 2.32 -11.93
N LYS A 51 -19.73 1.28 -11.95
CA LYS A 51 -18.42 1.29 -12.58
C LYS A 51 -18.58 1.32 -14.09
N SER A 52 -17.79 2.16 -14.74
CA SER A 52 -17.62 2.24 -16.18
C SER A 52 -16.71 1.11 -16.68
N GLU A 53 -16.77 0.82 -17.98
CA GLU A 53 -15.85 -0.14 -18.61
C GLU A 53 -14.37 0.23 -18.41
N LYS A 54 -14.08 1.53 -18.36
CA LYS A 54 -12.73 2.05 -18.10
C LYS A 54 -12.28 1.71 -16.67
N GLU A 55 -13.11 1.97 -15.66
CA GLU A 55 -12.81 1.63 -14.26
C GLU A 55 -12.65 0.10 -14.09
N LEU A 56 -13.51 -0.71 -14.71
CA LEU A 56 -13.39 -2.18 -14.68
C LEU A 56 -12.07 -2.67 -15.32
N ALA A 57 -11.67 -2.09 -16.45
CA ALA A 57 -10.40 -2.41 -17.09
C ALA A 57 -9.20 -2.08 -16.19
N LEU A 58 -9.26 -0.99 -15.43
CA LEU A 58 -8.20 -0.57 -14.51
C LEU A 58 -8.13 -1.44 -13.25
N ILE A 59 -9.27 -1.85 -12.70
CA ILE A 59 -9.32 -2.85 -11.61
C ILE A 59 -8.71 -4.18 -12.09
N ASN A 60 -9.04 -4.62 -13.31
CA ASN A 60 -8.46 -5.82 -13.90
C ASN A 60 -6.94 -5.70 -14.12
N PHE A 61 -6.47 -4.53 -14.57
CA PHE A 61 -5.03 -4.24 -14.67
C PHE A 61 -4.34 -4.38 -13.31
N ALA A 62 -4.89 -3.75 -12.26
CA ALA A 62 -4.36 -3.84 -10.90
C ALA A 62 -4.31 -5.30 -10.42
N ASN A 63 -5.37 -6.08 -10.67
CA ASN A 63 -5.39 -7.50 -10.35
C ASN A 63 -4.27 -8.29 -11.04
N LYS A 64 -4.13 -8.12 -12.36
CA LYS A 64 -3.14 -8.83 -13.16
C LYS A 64 -1.71 -8.53 -12.69
N GLU A 65 -1.39 -7.26 -12.50
CA GLU A 65 -0.03 -6.87 -12.13
C GLU A 65 0.33 -7.26 -10.70
N THR A 66 -0.59 -7.09 -9.76
CA THR A 66 -0.36 -7.54 -8.38
C THR A 66 -0.25 -9.07 -8.29
N SER A 67 -1.06 -9.82 -9.05
CA SER A 67 -0.96 -11.28 -9.13
C SER A 67 0.39 -11.73 -9.70
N ARG A 68 0.91 -11.05 -10.72
CA ARG A 68 2.26 -11.31 -11.25
C ARG A 68 3.33 -11.07 -10.16
N LEU A 69 3.25 -9.96 -9.43
CA LEU A 69 4.20 -9.65 -8.35
C LEU A 69 4.14 -10.68 -7.21
N MET A 70 2.96 -11.18 -6.85
CA MET A 70 2.83 -12.28 -5.88
C MET A 70 3.53 -13.56 -6.35
N GLN A 71 3.34 -13.93 -7.62
CA GLN A 71 3.99 -15.11 -8.21
C GLN A 71 5.51 -14.96 -8.22
N GLU A 72 6.03 -13.77 -8.55
CA GLU A 72 7.46 -13.46 -8.49
C GLU A 72 8.02 -13.54 -7.05
N ALA A 73 7.20 -13.26 -6.04
CA ALA A 73 7.53 -13.46 -4.63
C ALA A 73 7.41 -14.92 -4.16
N GLY A 74 6.99 -15.84 -5.04
CA GLY A 74 6.79 -17.27 -4.73
C GLY A 74 5.52 -17.54 -3.94
N ILE A 75 4.52 -16.68 -4.04
CA ILE A 75 3.22 -16.81 -3.38
C ILE A 75 2.15 -17.14 -4.43
N GLU A 76 1.22 -18.02 -4.07
CA GLU A 76 0.06 -18.32 -4.92
C GLU A 76 -0.81 -17.07 -5.06
N SER A 77 -1.01 -16.61 -6.30
CA SER A 77 -1.81 -15.43 -6.59
C SER A 77 -3.30 -15.74 -6.61
N TYR A 78 -4.11 -14.73 -6.31
CA TYR A 78 -5.57 -14.78 -6.45
C TYR A 78 -6.09 -13.46 -7.03
N ASN A 79 -7.33 -13.49 -7.53
CA ASN A 79 -8.01 -12.30 -8.02
C ASN A 79 -8.97 -11.76 -6.97
N VAL A 80 -9.03 -10.43 -6.87
CA VAL A 80 -10.05 -9.74 -6.08
C VAL A 80 -11.21 -9.39 -7.03
N PRO A 81 -12.44 -9.86 -6.78
CA PRO A 81 -13.57 -9.54 -7.64
C PRO A 81 -13.84 -8.02 -7.74
N GLU A 82 -14.26 -7.53 -8.90
CA GLU A 82 -14.57 -6.09 -9.08
C GLU A 82 -15.70 -5.60 -8.16
N LYS A 83 -16.57 -6.51 -7.69
CA LYS A 83 -17.65 -6.22 -6.73
C LYS A 83 -17.15 -5.84 -5.33
N ASN A 84 -15.86 -6.01 -5.07
CA ASN A 84 -15.22 -5.63 -3.81
C ASN A 84 -14.71 -4.17 -3.84
N PHE A 85 -14.78 -3.50 -4.99
CA PHE A 85 -14.41 -2.10 -5.15
C PHE A 85 -15.70 -1.30 -5.15
N HIS A 86 -15.82 -0.23 -4.37
CA HIS A 86 -17.03 0.60 -4.36
C HIS A 86 -16.68 2.06 -4.57
N ILE A 87 -17.36 2.70 -5.50
CA ILE A 87 -17.22 4.14 -5.77
C ILE A 87 -18.44 4.82 -5.18
N ILE A 88 -18.26 5.62 -4.13
CA ILE A 88 -19.35 6.15 -3.31
C ILE A 88 -19.26 7.68 -3.17
N PRO A 89 -20.38 8.37 -2.86
CA PRO A 89 -20.39 9.82 -2.69
C PRO A 89 -19.50 10.25 -1.51
N PRO A 90 -18.93 11.46 -1.54
CA PRO A 90 -18.03 11.98 -0.51
C PRO A 90 -18.60 11.89 0.91
N GLU A 91 -19.88 12.21 1.07
CA GLU A 91 -20.54 12.19 2.39
C GLU A 91 -20.63 10.78 2.97
N LEU A 92 -20.87 9.77 2.11
CA LEU A 92 -20.86 8.38 2.56
C LEU A 92 -19.44 7.90 2.82
N TYR A 93 -18.48 8.28 1.97
CA TYR A 93 -17.07 7.96 2.15
C TYR A 93 -16.57 8.46 3.50
N LYS A 94 -16.75 9.75 3.80
CA LYS A 94 -16.33 10.36 5.07
C LYS A 94 -16.92 9.68 6.29
N LYS A 95 -18.19 9.28 6.20
CA LYS A 95 -18.89 8.57 7.28
C LYS A 95 -18.31 7.18 7.55
N VAL A 96 -17.85 6.47 6.52
CA VAL A 96 -17.42 5.06 6.63
C VAL A 96 -15.90 4.91 6.77
N ALA A 97 -15.13 5.72 6.03
CA ALA A 97 -13.67 5.67 5.97
C ALA A 97 -12.98 6.73 6.84
N GLY A 98 -13.70 7.76 7.29
CA GLY A 98 -13.14 8.90 8.02
C GLY A 98 -12.83 10.10 7.12
N GLU A 99 -12.28 11.16 7.71
CA GLU A 99 -12.02 12.42 7.00
C GLU A 99 -10.72 12.41 6.18
N ASP A 100 -9.83 11.46 6.44
CA ASP A 100 -8.51 11.37 5.82
C ASP A 100 -8.51 10.43 4.60
N GLY A 101 -7.83 10.86 3.53
CA GLY A 101 -7.62 10.06 2.32
C GLY A 101 -8.80 10.10 1.33
N THR A 102 -8.58 9.49 0.17
CA THR A 102 -9.55 9.47 -0.95
C THR A 102 -9.98 8.05 -1.31
N ALA A 103 -9.17 7.05 -0.99
CA ALA A 103 -9.54 5.63 -1.03
C ALA A 103 -9.04 4.90 0.22
N THR A 104 -9.63 3.74 0.50
CA THR A 104 -9.19 2.91 1.64
C THR A 104 -9.49 1.43 1.43
N THR A 105 -8.58 0.59 1.94
CA THR A 105 -8.71 -0.87 1.98
C THR A 105 -9.19 -1.36 3.34
N PHE A 106 -10.24 -2.18 3.34
CA PHE A 106 -10.75 -2.87 4.54
C PHE A 106 -10.29 -4.33 4.56
N TYR A 107 -9.20 -4.63 5.27
CA TYR A 107 -8.64 -5.98 5.37
C TYR A 107 -9.62 -7.05 5.86
N THR A 108 -10.49 -6.76 6.82
CA THR A 108 -11.43 -7.76 7.36
C THR A 108 -12.60 -8.04 6.42
N LYS A 109 -13.05 -7.02 5.70
CA LYS A 109 -14.16 -7.11 4.74
C LYS A 109 -13.68 -7.46 3.33
N GLN A 110 -12.36 -7.45 3.10
CA GLN A 110 -11.73 -7.69 1.81
C GLN A 110 -12.26 -6.77 0.68
N GLY A 111 -12.50 -5.50 0.99
CA GLY A 111 -13.06 -4.52 0.05
C GLY A 111 -12.31 -3.19 0.04
N VAL A 112 -12.56 -2.40 -1.00
CA VAL A 112 -11.94 -1.09 -1.24
C VAL A 112 -13.04 -0.05 -1.47
N LEU A 113 -12.96 1.09 -0.80
CA LEU A 113 -13.84 2.23 -1.04
C LEU A 113 -13.08 3.36 -1.73
N PHE A 114 -13.74 4.05 -2.65
CA PHE A 114 -13.25 5.23 -3.36
C PHE A 114 -14.24 6.38 -3.17
N ASP A 115 -13.73 7.55 -2.83
CA ASP A 115 -14.47 8.80 -2.86
C ASP A 115 -14.65 9.28 -4.31
N ALA A 116 -15.88 9.23 -4.81
CA ALA A 116 -16.22 9.50 -6.19
C ALA A 116 -15.76 10.88 -6.69
N GLN A 117 -15.63 11.88 -5.80
CA GLN A 117 -15.25 13.24 -6.22
C GLN A 117 -13.84 13.32 -6.82
N TYR A 118 -12.94 12.41 -6.43
CA TYR A 118 -11.53 12.47 -6.86
C TYR A 118 -11.23 11.62 -8.10
N PHE A 119 -12.03 10.60 -8.36
CA PHE A 119 -11.64 9.55 -9.32
C PHE A 119 -12.43 9.52 -10.62
N ARG A 120 -13.70 9.92 -10.60
CA ARG A 120 -14.59 9.78 -11.78
C ARG A 120 -14.11 10.54 -12.99
N ASP A 121 -13.44 11.65 -12.72
CA ASP A 121 -12.98 12.62 -13.70
C ASP A 121 -11.51 12.47 -14.07
N ASN A 122 -10.81 11.53 -13.42
CA ASN A 122 -9.38 11.29 -13.61
C ASN A 122 -9.09 9.77 -13.61
N PRO A 123 -9.25 9.10 -14.75
CA PRO A 123 -9.05 7.66 -14.85
C PRO A 123 -7.60 7.21 -14.58
N VAL A 124 -6.61 8.08 -14.81
CA VAL A 124 -5.22 7.78 -14.45
C VAL A 124 -5.11 7.68 -12.95
N ASN A 125 -5.64 8.66 -12.20
CA ASN A 125 -5.65 8.63 -10.74
C ASN A 125 -6.44 7.44 -10.19
N PHE A 126 -7.61 7.14 -10.76
CA PHE A 126 -8.35 5.94 -10.38
C PHE A 126 -7.52 4.67 -10.56
N GLY A 127 -6.85 4.52 -11.72
CA GLY A 127 -6.04 3.34 -12.01
C GLY A 127 -4.82 3.20 -11.09
N THR A 128 -4.14 4.30 -10.76
CA THR A 128 -3.00 4.28 -9.84
C THR A 128 -3.44 3.96 -8.42
N VAL A 129 -4.52 4.57 -7.93
CA VAL A 129 -5.02 4.31 -6.58
C VAL A 129 -5.68 2.92 -6.49
N ALA A 130 -6.35 2.43 -7.53
CA ALA A 130 -6.83 1.05 -7.55
C ALA A 130 -5.67 0.03 -7.45
N LEU A 131 -4.53 0.31 -8.08
CA LEU A 131 -3.31 -0.49 -7.92
C LEU A 131 -2.76 -0.39 -6.48
N HIS A 132 -2.74 0.80 -5.90
CA HIS A 132 -2.31 1.06 -4.53
C HIS A 132 -3.11 0.24 -3.51
N GLU A 133 -4.44 0.36 -3.54
CA GLU A 133 -5.34 -0.36 -2.64
C GLU A 133 -5.30 -1.88 -2.89
N MET A 134 -5.17 -2.31 -4.16
CA MET A 134 -4.99 -3.74 -4.47
C MET A 134 -3.71 -4.31 -3.86
N LEU A 135 -2.62 -3.54 -3.81
CA LEU A 135 -1.38 -3.96 -3.16
C LEU A 135 -1.57 -4.13 -1.65
N HIS A 136 -2.31 -3.24 -0.99
CA HIS A 136 -2.70 -3.44 0.41
C HIS A 136 -3.53 -4.70 0.58
N LEU A 137 -4.59 -4.86 -0.20
CA LEU A 137 -5.50 -5.99 -0.07
C LEU A 137 -4.84 -7.35 -0.34
N LYS A 138 -3.82 -7.39 -1.19
CA LYS A 138 -3.00 -8.58 -1.49
C LYS A 138 -1.74 -8.73 -0.65
N ALA A 139 -1.51 -7.83 0.30
CA ALA A 139 -0.39 -7.92 1.22
C ALA A 139 -0.54 -9.14 2.15
N HIS A 140 0.56 -9.58 2.76
CA HIS A 140 0.50 -10.59 3.81
C HIS A 140 -0.47 -10.16 4.92
N LEU A 141 -1.47 -10.98 5.23
CA LEU A 141 -2.44 -10.69 6.29
C LEU A 141 -2.32 -11.70 7.44
N SER A 142 -2.17 -11.17 8.65
CA SER A 142 -2.41 -11.93 9.87
C SER A 142 -3.34 -11.18 10.80
N MET A 143 -4.21 -11.92 11.48
CA MET A 143 -5.24 -11.39 12.36
C MET A 143 -5.00 -11.82 13.80
N GLU A 144 -5.17 -10.91 14.74
CA GLU A 144 -5.31 -11.22 16.16
C GLU A 144 -6.80 -11.39 16.47
N VAL A 145 -7.13 -12.53 17.04
CA VAL A 145 -8.49 -12.90 17.45
C VAL A 145 -8.48 -13.13 18.95
N GLU A 146 -9.17 -12.23 19.66
CA GLU A 146 -9.34 -12.27 21.11
C GLU A 146 -10.80 -12.55 21.46
N GLU A 147 -11.01 -13.22 22.58
CA GLU A 147 -12.31 -13.59 23.12
C GLU A 147 -12.51 -12.85 24.45
N GLU A 148 -13.54 -12.02 24.50
CA GLU A 148 -13.93 -11.27 25.70
C GLU A 148 -15.38 -11.64 26.04
N GLY A 149 -15.56 -12.69 26.84
CA GLY A 149 -16.88 -13.26 27.10
C GLY A 149 -17.43 -13.93 25.85
N GLU A 150 -18.60 -13.49 25.37
CA GLU A 150 -19.20 -14.00 24.13
C GLU A 150 -18.74 -13.25 22.87
N GLU A 151 -18.07 -12.10 23.05
CA GLU A 151 -17.60 -11.28 21.94
C GLU A 151 -16.25 -11.76 21.41
N VAL A 152 -16.13 -11.79 20.07
CA VAL A 152 -14.88 -12.11 19.37
C VAL A 152 -14.38 -10.88 18.65
N LYS A 153 -13.25 -10.34 19.11
CA LYS A 153 -12.61 -9.17 18.50
C LYS A 153 -11.59 -9.62 17.46
N LYS A 154 -11.78 -9.18 16.23
CA LYS A 154 -10.94 -9.47 15.06
C LYS A 154 -10.19 -8.21 14.66
N THR A 155 -8.87 -8.18 14.81
CA THR A 155 -8.05 -7.03 14.42
C THR A 155 -6.89 -7.46 13.53
N PRO A 156 -6.55 -6.70 12.47
CA PRO A 156 -5.34 -6.96 11.71
C PRO A 156 -4.12 -6.81 12.63
N TYR A 157 -3.35 -7.89 12.78
CA TYR A 157 -2.09 -7.87 13.52
C TYR A 157 -0.93 -7.49 12.59
N ARG A 158 -0.94 -8.02 11.37
CA ARG A 158 0.03 -7.65 10.33
C ARG A 158 -0.66 -7.50 8.99
N ALA A 159 -0.30 -6.44 8.28
CA ALA A 159 -0.71 -6.16 6.93
C ALA A 159 0.54 -5.76 6.13
N GLY A 160 0.96 -6.63 5.22
CA GLY A 160 2.25 -6.53 4.56
C GLY A 160 3.43 -6.52 5.53
N VAL A 161 4.17 -5.41 5.53
CA VAL A 161 5.28 -5.22 6.48
C VAL A 161 4.86 -4.55 7.77
N THR A 162 3.67 -3.92 7.83
CA THR A 162 3.14 -3.29 9.04
C THR A 162 2.88 -4.31 10.13
N VAL A 163 3.24 -3.97 11.36
CA VAL A 163 2.99 -4.78 12.56
C VAL A 163 2.28 -3.91 13.60
N ARG A 164 1.07 -4.29 13.99
CA ARG A 164 0.33 -3.61 15.05
C ARG A 164 0.71 -4.16 16.42
N ALA A 165 0.70 -3.30 17.43
CA ALA A 165 0.74 -3.74 18.82
C ALA A 165 -0.45 -4.67 19.11
N LEU A 166 -0.24 -5.68 19.96
CA LEU A 166 -1.29 -6.61 20.36
C LEU A 166 -2.44 -5.88 21.05
N GLN A 167 -3.65 -6.43 20.96
CA GLN A 167 -4.87 -5.85 21.54
C GLN A 167 -4.70 -5.49 23.02
N LYS A 168 -4.08 -6.38 23.81
CA LYS A 168 -3.77 -6.16 25.24
C LYS A 168 -2.81 -5.00 25.54
N HIS A 169 -2.14 -4.47 24.52
CA HIS A 169 -1.21 -3.34 24.62
C HIS A 169 -1.74 -2.08 23.93
N GLY A 170 -2.97 -2.11 23.40
CA GLY A 170 -3.66 -0.92 22.90
C GLY A 170 -3.99 0.02 24.05
N TYR A 171 -3.59 1.29 23.96
CA TYR A 171 -3.96 2.31 24.93
C TYR A 171 -5.05 3.20 24.31
N HIS A 172 -6.23 3.26 24.95
CA HIS A 172 -7.39 4.05 24.47
C HIS A 172 -7.80 3.77 23.01
N GLY A 173 -7.74 2.51 22.58
CA GLY A 173 -8.11 2.12 21.22
C GLY A 173 -7.13 2.57 20.12
N LYS A 174 -5.99 3.18 20.50
CA LYS A 174 -4.89 3.49 19.58
C LYS A 174 -3.82 2.42 19.69
N TYR A 175 -3.58 1.74 18.57
CA TYR A 175 -2.50 0.78 18.43
C TYR A 175 -1.29 1.48 17.85
N HIS A 176 -0.13 1.29 18.47
CA HIS A 176 1.12 1.65 17.83
C HIS A 176 1.36 0.70 16.65
N GLU A 177 1.64 1.25 15.48
CA GLU A 177 1.97 0.50 14.28
C GLU A 177 3.45 0.67 13.96
N HIS A 178 4.17 -0.44 13.89
CA HIS A 178 5.52 -0.45 13.35
C HIS A 178 5.48 -0.65 11.84
N PHE A 179 6.43 -0.04 11.14
CA PHE A 179 6.65 -0.13 9.70
C PHE A 179 5.52 0.43 8.83
N ALA A 180 4.56 1.18 9.37
CA ALA A 180 3.48 1.78 8.59
C ALA A 180 4.02 2.67 7.45
N GLY A 181 4.97 3.56 7.74
CA GLY A 181 5.61 4.37 6.70
C GLY A 181 6.41 3.55 5.69
N LEU A 182 7.05 2.45 6.11
CA LEU A 182 7.78 1.57 5.20
C LEU A 182 6.83 0.81 4.28
N HIS A 183 5.68 0.39 4.81
CA HIS A 183 4.62 -0.26 4.05
C HIS A 183 4.11 0.65 2.94
N GLU A 184 3.76 1.89 3.28
CA GLU A 184 3.35 2.90 2.30
C GLU A 184 4.47 3.20 1.28
N ALA A 185 5.73 3.25 1.72
CA ALA A 185 6.86 3.42 0.80
C ALA A 185 6.93 2.31 -0.25
N ILE A 186 6.74 1.05 0.16
CA ILE A 186 6.80 -0.10 -0.75
C ILE A 186 5.62 -0.05 -1.73
N VAL A 187 4.42 0.23 -1.25
CA VAL A 187 3.20 0.30 -2.07
C VAL A 187 3.29 1.43 -3.09
N ALA A 188 3.57 2.66 -2.65
CA ALA A 188 3.67 3.83 -3.53
C ALA A 188 4.86 3.73 -4.50
N GLU A 189 5.98 3.11 -4.10
CA GLU A 189 7.10 2.87 -5.02
C GLU A 189 6.73 1.82 -6.08
N THR A 190 5.93 0.81 -5.73
CA THR A 190 5.41 -0.17 -6.69
C THR A 190 4.47 0.51 -7.69
N GLU A 191 3.59 1.38 -7.19
CA GLU A 191 2.67 2.19 -8.00
C GLU A 191 3.43 3.03 -9.02
N LYS A 192 4.44 3.79 -8.59
CA LYS A 192 5.31 4.57 -9.49
C LYS A 192 5.95 3.71 -10.57
N ARG A 193 6.49 2.55 -10.19
CA ARG A 193 7.16 1.63 -11.12
C ARG A 193 6.22 1.04 -12.17
N LEU A 194 4.95 0.86 -11.82
CA LEU A 194 3.93 0.29 -12.72
C LEU A 194 3.16 1.35 -13.52
N LEU A 195 3.27 2.63 -13.19
CA LEU A 195 2.59 3.72 -13.90
C LEU A 195 2.81 3.70 -15.43
N PRO A 196 4.04 3.53 -15.97
CA PRO A 196 4.22 3.45 -17.43
C PRO A 196 3.39 2.32 -18.07
N LYS A 197 3.33 1.17 -17.40
CA LYS A 197 2.57 0.00 -17.86
C LYS A 197 1.06 0.19 -17.70
N LEU A 198 0.62 0.94 -16.68
CA LEU A 198 -0.76 1.35 -16.52
C LEU A 198 -1.20 2.23 -17.69
N LEU A 199 -0.38 3.22 -18.06
CA LEU A 199 -0.66 4.11 -19.20
C LEU A 199 -0.69 3.36 -20.54
N ASP A 200 -0.02 2.21 -20.66
CA ASP A 200 -0.13 1.32 -21.82
C ASP A 200 -1.47 0.57 -21.91
N CYS A 201 -2.32 0.65 -20.88
CA CYS A 201 -3.67 0.09 -20.94
C CYS A 201 -4.48 0.78 -22.06
N PRO A 202 -5.13 0.02 -22.97
CA PRO A 202 -5.95 0.61 -24.03
C PRO A 202 -7.04 1.55 -23.52
N ALA A 203 -7.55 1.30 -22.31
CA ALA A 203 -8.55 2.12 -21.66
C ALA A 203 -8.05 3.54 -21.29
N LEU A 204 -6.72 3.76 -21.29
CA LEU A 204 -6.06 5.04 -21.03
C LEU A 204 -5.37 5.63 -22.27
N ALA A 205 -5.72 5.18 -23.48
CA ALA A 205 -5.04 5.63 -24.70
C ALA A 205 -5.09 7.16 -24.87
N ALA A 206 -6.24 7.78 -24.60
CA ALA A 206 -6.42 9.23 -24.68
C ALA A 206 -5.62 9.97 -23.60
N GLU A 207 -5.64 9.46 -22.37
CA GLU A 207 -4.89 10.02 -21.24
C GLU A 207 -3.38 9.92 -21.47
N LYS A 208 -2.90 8.80 -22.03
CA LYS A 208 -1.49 8.64 -22.42
C LYS A 208 -1.11 9.61 -23.54
N GLU A 209 -1.93 9.75 -24.57
CA GLU A 209 -1.68 10.71 -25.65
C GLU A 209 -1.54 12.14 -25.11
N TRP A 210 -2.46 12.52 -24.21
CA TRP A 210 -2.43 13.81 -23.53
C TRP A 210 -1.14 14.01 -22.73
N LEU A 211 -0.77 13.08 -21.84
CA LEU A 211 0.45 13.16 -21.03
C LEU A 211 1.74 13.18 -21.86
N MET A 212 1.70 12.65 -23.09
CA MET A 212 2.83 12.66 -24.01
C MET A 212 2.93 13.95 -24.86
N SER A 213 1.88 14.78 -24.87
CA SER A 213 1.84 16.05 -25.58
C SER A 213 2.89 17.04 -25.05
N LYS A 214 3.29 18.00 -25.89
CA LYS A 214 4.21 19.08 -25.49
C LYS A 214 3.61 19.93 -24.37
N GLU A 215 2.30 20.18 -24.43
CA GLU A 215 1.58 21.00 -23.45
C GLU A 215 1.64 20.36 -22.06
N ALA A 216 1.24 19.09 -21.93
CA ALA A 216 1.28 18.38 -20.65
C ALA A 216 2.70 18.27 -20.07
N LYS A 217 3.71 18.03 -20.90
CA LYS A 217 5.11 17.96 -20.45
C LYS A 217 5.61 19.29 -19.89
N GLU A 218 5.28 20.40 -20.54
CA GLU A 218 5.63 21.73 -20.03
C GLU A 218 4.90 22.03 -18.71
N MET A 219 3.61 21.65 -18.61
CA MET A 219 2.85 21.77 -17.36
C MET A 219 3.49 20.96 -16.22
N LYS A 220 3.89 19.70 -16.49
CA LYS A 220 4.58 18.85 -15.52
C LYS A 220 5.88 19.48 -15.05
N LYS A 221 6.72 19.96 -15.97
CA LYS A 221 8.00 20.59 -15.64
C LYS A 221 7.82 21.83 -14.78
N LYS A 222 6.91 22.73 -15.17
CA LYS A 222 6.58 23.93 -14.40
C LYS A 222 6.07 23.58 -13.00
N LEU A 223 5.17 22.61 -12.90
CA LEU A 223 4.63 22.16 -11.62
C LEU A 223 5.71 21.54 -10.72
N ALA A 224 6.62 20.74 -11.29
CA ALA A 224 7.75 20.15 -10.58
C ALA A 224 8.66 21.22 -9.96
N GLU A 225 8.99 22.27 -10.73
CA GLU A 225 9.77 23.42 -10.26
C GLU A 225 9.03 24.19 -9.16
N GLU A 226 7.74 24.50 -9.35
CA GLU A 226 6.93 25.26 -8.40
C GLU A 226 6.70 24.55 -7.06
N LYS A 227 6.52 23.22 -7.10
CA LYS A 227 6.23 22.41 -5.91
C LYS A 227 7.48 21.79 -5.27
N GLY A 228 8.62 21.86 -5.95
CA GLY A 228 9.87 21.24 -5.48
C GLY A 228 9.77 19.72 -5.41
N ILE A 229 9.06 19.10 -6.36
CA ILE A 229 8.87 17.64 -6.44
C ILE A 229 9.47 17.11 -7.75
N PRO A 230 9.90 15.84 -7.80
CA PRO A 230 10.37 15.23 -9.03
C PRO A 230 9.28 15.20 -10.13
N GLU A 231 9.65 15.50 -11.38
CA GLU A 231 8.71 15.47 -12.51
C GLU A 231 8.13 14.05 -12.76
N ASP A 232 8.93 13.02 -12.46
CA ASP A 232 8.56 11.62 -12.58
C ASP A 232 7.63 11.13 -11.45
N ASP A 233 7.37 11.97 -10.44
CA ASP A 233 6.34 11.73 -9.42
C ASP A 233 4.99 12.33 -9.79
N ILE A 234 4.92 13.23 -10.79
CA ILE A 234 3.65 13.81 -11.25
C ILE A 234 2.97 12.81 -12.17
N VAL A 235 1.87 12.24 -11.69
CA VAL A 235 1.08 11.19 -12.36
C VAL A 235 0.13 11.80 -13.40
N TRP A 236 -0.46 12.95 -13.07
CA TRP A 236 -1.43 13.62 -13.90
C TRP A 236 -1.24 15.13 -13.86
N VAL A 237 -1.51 15.78 -14.99
CA VAL A 237 -1.78 17.21 -15.10
C VAL A 237 -2.96 17.36 -16.04
N GLY A 238 -3.96 18.15 -15.67
CA GLY A 238 -5.16 18.35 -16.46
C GLY A 238 -5.40 19.83 -16.77
N LYS A 239 -6.56 20.12 -17.38
CA LYS A 239 -6.92 21.45 -17.90
C LYS A 239 -7.99 22.16 -17.06
N LYS A 240 -8.51 21.53 -16.00
CA LYS A 240 -9.62 22.05 -15.20
C LYS A 240 -9.21 23.15 -14.21
N GLY A 241 -7.91 23.38 -14.03
CA GLY A 241 -7.40 24.48 -13.22
C GLY A 241 -5.98 24.23 -12.72
N LYS A 242 -5.46 25.17 -11.91
CA LYS A 242 -4.12 25.10 -11.32
C LYS A 242 -3.92 23.92 -10.34
N ASP A 243 -5.03 23.36 -9.85
CA ASP A 243 -5.06 22.27 -8.87
C ASP A 243 -5.47 20.93 -9.51
N ASP A 244 -5.64 20.88 -10.85
CA ASP A 244 -5.93 19.65 -11.60
C ASP A 244 -4.62 18.90 -11.91
N TRP A 245 -4.03 18.31 -10.87
CA TRP A 245 -2.82 17.50 -10.99
C TRP A 245 -2.76 16.46 -9.87
N GLU A 246 -2.03 15.37 -10.11
CA GLU A 246 -1.87 14.28 -9.15
C GLU A 246 -0.42 13.84 -9.07
N THR A 247 -0.02 13.34 -7.91
CA THR A 247 1.33 12.79 -7.67
C THR A 247 1.28 11.44 -7.00
N VAL A 248 2.34 10.66 -7.18
CA VAL A 248 2.55 9.45 -6.39
C VAL A 248 2.74 9.81 -4.92
N SER A 249 1.93 9.21 -4.06
CA SER A 249 1.91 9.44 -2.62
C SER A 249 3.24 9.13 -1.92
N TYR A 250 3.35 9.57 -0.67
CA TYR A 250 4.41 9.20 0.28
C TYR A 250 5.86 9.44 -0.20
N LEU A 251 6.11 10.55 -0.90
CA LEU A 251 7.43 10.91 -1.42
C LEU A 251 8.55 10.78 -0.38
N GLN A 252 8.35 11.26 0.86
CA GLN A 252 9.42 11.22 1.86
C GLN A 252 9.70 9.80 2.38
N GLN A 253 8.68 8.97 2.52
CA GLN A 253 8.84 7.55 2.85
C GLN A 253 9.52 6.80 1.71
N ARG A 254 9.15 7.08 0.44
CA ARG A 254 9.83 6.53 -0.75
C ARG A 254 11.30 6.95 -0.80
N ASN A 255 11.63 8.20 -0.45
CA ASN A 255 13.02 8.66 -0.35
C ASN A 255 13.82 7.85 0.69
N VAL A 256 13.22 7.52 1.84
CA VAL A 256 13.85 6.64 2.84
C VAL A 256 14.10 5.25 2.26
N LEU A 257 13.09 4.63 1.65
CA LEU A 257 13.22 3.31 1.03
C LEU A 257 14.31 3.29 -0.05
N ASN A 258 14.31 4.27 -0.94
CA ASN A 258 15.27 4.38 -2.04
C ASN A 258 16.69 4.58 -1.52
N TYR A 259 16.87 5.40 -0.47
CA TYR A 259 18.17 5.55 0.19
C TYR A 259 18.64 4.25 0.85
N VAL A 260 17.76 3.55 1.56
CA VAL A 260 18.07 2.25 2.19
C VAL A 260 18.48 1.23 1.14
N CYS A 261 17.74 1.13 0.03
CA CYS A 261 18.07 0.23 -1.07
C CYS A 261 19.44 0.55 -1.68
N ALA A 262 19.73 1.84 -1.90
CA ALA A 262 21.00 2.28 -2.47
C ALA A 262 22.20 1.96 -1.57
N GLU A 263 22.11 2.17 -0.27
CA GLU A 263 23.21 1.86 0.64
C GLU A 263 23.41 0.35 0.82
N ILE A 264 22.33 -0.44 0.82
CA ILE A 264 22.42 -1.91 0.85
C ILE A 264 23.13 -2.40 -0.43
N GLN A 265 22.72 -1.92 -1.61
CA GLN A 265 23.34 -2.31 -2.88
C GLN A 265 24.83 -1.98 -2.91
N LYS A 266 25.22 -0.76 -2.49
CA LYS A 266 26.63 -0.35 -2.38
C LYS A 266 27.44 -1.23 -1.44
N GLN A 267 26.84 -1.71 -0.35
CA GLN A 267 27.52 -2.55 0.63
C GLN A 267 27.63 -4.02 0.19
N PHE A 268 26.66 -4.50 -0.60
CA PHE A 268 26.59 -5.89 -1.03
C PHE A 268 26.46 -6.02 -2.56
N PRO A 269 27.40 -5.45 -3.35
CA PRO A 269 27.29 -5.43 -4.81
C PRO A 269 27.34 -6.83 -5.44
N GLU A 270 28.02 -7.78 -4.78
CA GLU A 270 28.09 -9.18 -5.20
C GLU A 270 26.76 -9.93 -5.00
N GLN A 271 25.96 -9.49 -4.03
CA GLN A 271 24.64 -10.08 -3.76
C GLN A 271 23.54 -9.39 -4.57
N PHE A 272 23.67 -8.08 -4.81
CA PHE A 272 22.66 -7.27 -5.49
C PHE A 272 23.30 -6.48 -6.63
N LYS A 273 22.99 -6.91 -7.87
CA LYS A 273 23.52 -6.28 -9.09
C LYS A 273 22.86 -4.94 -9.39
N SER A 274 21.68 -4.69 -8.83
CA SER A 274 20.90 -3.49 -9.06
C SER A 274 20.12 -3.06 -7.82
N LEU A 275 19.64 -1.81 -7.83
CA LEU A 275 18.70 -1.31 -6.82
C LEU A 275 17.40 -2.12 -6.82
N ASP A 276 16.97 -2.60 -8.00
CA ASP A 276 15.77 -3.40 -8.17
C ASP A 276 15.88 -4.76 -7.46
N ASP A 277 17.07 -5.37 -7.45
CA ASP A 277 17.29 -6.62 -6.73
C ASP A 277 17.13 -6.43 -5.21
N VAL A 278 17.57 -5.28 -4.68
CA VAL A 278 17.35 -4.95 -3.27
C VAL A 278 15.87 -4.64 -3.01
N TYR A 279 15.25 -3.81 -3.84
CA TYR A 279 13.84 -3.44 -3.71
C TYR A 279 12.92 -4.68 -3.73
N LYS A 280 13.21 -5.68 -4.57
CA LYS A 280 12.50 -6.97 -4.57
C LYS A 280 12.51 -7.67 -3.21
N VAL A 281 13.55 -7.51 -2.39
CA VAL A 281 13.55 -8.06 -1.01
C VAL A 281 12.47 -7.40 -0.16
N PHE A 282 12.28 -6.09 -0.31
CA PHE A 282 11.24 -5.33 0.40
C PHE A 282 9.84 -5.69 -0.11
N LEU A 283 9.65 -5.71 -1.43
CA LEU A 283 8.39 -6.12 -2.04
C LEU A 283 8.01 -7.57 -1.72
N ASN A 284 8.98 -8.49 -1.69
CA ASN A 284 8.73 -9.87 -1.28
C ASN A 284 8.32 -9.96 0.20
N ALA A 285 8.85 -9.11 1.08
CA ALA A 285 8.42 -9.06 2.47
C ALA A 285 6.98 -8.53 2.62
N HIS A 286 6.55 -7.62 1.75
CA HIS A 286 5.16 -7.15 1.68
C HIS A 286 4.20 -8.32 1.40
N PHE A 287 4.48 -9.17 0.41
CA PHE A 287 3.60 -10.31 0.11
C PHE A 287 3.76 -11.48 1.08
N THR A 288 4.97 -11.74 1.59
CA THR A 288 5.26 -12.95 2.39
C THR A 288 5.22 -12.72 3.90
N GLY A 289 5.21 -11.45 4.35
CA GLY A 289 5.35 -11.10 5.76
C GLY A 289 6.72 -11.43 6.37
N ARG A 290 7.73 -11.78 5.57
CA ARG A 290 9.06 -12.18 6.09
C ARG A 290 9.97 -10.97 6.26
N LEU A 291 10.03 -10.42 7.47
CA LEU A 291 10.83 -9.23 7.79
C LEU A 291 12.31 -9.51 8.10
N LEU A 292 12.66 -10.74 8.51
CA LEU A 292 14.02 -11.08 8.94
C LEU A 292 15.10 -10.83 7.86
N PRO A 293 14.87 -11.11 6.56
CA PRO A 293 15.82 -10.74 5.51
C PRO A 293 16.12 -9.24 5.47
N ILE A 294 15.08 -8.39 5.56
CA ILE A 294 15.22 -6.93 5.59
C ILE A 294 15.99 -6.51 6.85
N ALA A 295 15.58 -7.02 8.02
CA ALA A 295 16.23 -6.69 9.29
C ALA A 295 17.74 -6.94 9.22
N ARG A 296 18.16 -8.11 8.73
CA ARG A 296 19.58 -8.45 8.59
C ARG A 296 20.32 -7.50 7.64
N LEU A 297 19.71 -7.13 6.52
CA LEU A 297 20.32 -6.21 5.55
C LEU A 297 20.46 -4.80 6.14
N VAL A 298 19.41 -4.29 6.78
CA VAL A 298 19.40 -2.95 7.38
C VAL A 298 20.41 -2.87 8.53
N GLU A 299 20.39 -3.83 9.46
CA GLU A 299 21.31 -3.86 10.61
C GLU A 299 22.78 -3.94 10.16
N LYS A 300 23.10 -4.78 9.17
CA LYS A 300 24.47 -4.86 8.64
C LYS A 300 24.91 -3.59 7.90
N THR A 301 23.98 -2.84 7.32
CA THR A 301 24.29 -1.65 6.51
C THR A 301 24.41 -0.39 7.35
N PHE A 302 23.50 -0.23 8.32
CA PHE A 302 23.35 1.01 9.08
C PHE A 302 23.81 0.89 10.54
N GLY A 303 24.08 -0.33 11.02
CA GLY A 303 24.47 -0.60 12.41
C GLY A 303 23.29 -0.97 13.29
N GLU A 304 23.60 -1.45 14.51
CA GLU A 304 22.63 -2.02 15.44
C GLU A 304 21.48 -1.06 15.79
N GLY A 305 20.24 -1.56 15.72
CA GLY A 305 19.03 -0.83 16.04
C GLY A 305 18.42 -0.05 14.87
N SER A 306 19.08 -0.06 13.70
CA SER A 306 18.59 0.67 12.52
C SER A 306 17.31 0.08 11.94
N PHE A 307 17.06 -1.21 12.11
CA PHE A 307 15.79 -1.82 11.68
C PHE A 307 14.62 -1.33 12.53
N ARG A 308 14.83 -1.17 13.84
CA ARG A 308 13.83 -0.58 14.75
C ARG A 308 13.62 0.90 14.46
N LEU A 309 14.67 1.64 14.14
CA LEU A 309 14.54 3.03 13.67
C LEU A 309 13.64 3.08 12.44
N LEU A 310 13.92 2.29 11.41
CA LEU A 310 13.08 2.21 10.21
C LEU A 310 11.63 1.79 10.55
N GLY A 311 11.46 0.89 11.51
CA GLY A 311 10.15 0.43 11.98
C GLY A 311 9.33 1.47 12.72
N ASN A 312 9.90 2.60 13.12
CA ASN A 312 9.14 3.69 13.75
C ASN A 312 8.80 4.82 12.76
N MET A 313 9.08 4.62 11.47
CA MET A 313 8.69 5.56 10.44
C MET A 313 7.17 5.57 10.27
N GLY A 314 6.57 6.73 10.53
CA GLY A 314 5.15 7.02 10.31
C GLY A 314 4.86 7.38 8.86
N THR A 315 3.58 7.63 8.59
CA THR A 315 3.06 7.94 7.26
C THR A 315 3.05 9.45 6.95
N ASP A 316 3.27 10.30 7.95
CA ASP A 316 3.38 11.75 7.80
C ASP A 316 4.72 12.18 7.19
N LYS A 317 4.74 13.34 6.53
CA LYS A 317 5.90 13.84 5.78
C LYS A 317 7.13 14.04 6.69
N GLU A 318 6.91 14.63 7.86
CA GLU A 318 7.95 14.97 8.84
C GLU A 318 8.67 13.71 9.33
N SER A 319 7.92 12.63 9.57
CA SER A 319 8.47 11.34 9.95
C SER A 319 9.41 10.78 8.89
N GLY A 320 9.04 10.84 7.60
CA GLY A 320 9.92 10.41 6.50
C GLY A 320 11.24 11.18 6.46
N VAL A 321 11.20 12.51 6.61
CA VAL A 321 12.40 13.37 6.63
C VAL A 321 13.32 13.02 7.80
N LEU A 322 12.76 12.93 9.01
CA LEU A 322 13.52 12.63 10.24
C LEU A 322 14.22 11.26 10.15
N HIS A 323 13.52 10.25 9.63
CA HIS A 323 14.07 8.89 9.51
C HIS A 323 15.18 8.83 8.45
N LEU A 324 15.05 9.57 7.34
CA LEU A 324 16.11 9.68 6.33
C LEU A 324 17.40 10.26 6.93
N GLU A 325 17.29 11.37 7.66
CA GLU A 325 18.44 12.00 8.33
C GLU A 325 19.08 11.08 9.37
N SER A 326 18.24 10.41 10.17
CA SER A 326 18.69 9.48 11.20
C SER A 326 19.46 8.30 10.61
N LEU A 327 18.97 7.72 9.51
CA LEU A 327 19.65 6.63 8.80
C LEU A 327 20.95 7.09 8.13
N LYS A 328 20.99 8.30 7.55
CA LYS A 328 22.24 8.90 7.03
C LYS A 328 23.29 9.04 8.13
N LYS A 329 22.89 9.49 9.32
CA LYS A 329 23.77 9.61 10.49
C LYS A 329 24.24 8.25 10.98
N ALA A 330 23.35 7.26 11.05
CA ALA A 330 23.70 5.89 11.43
C ALA A 330 24.72 5.29 10.46
N ARG A 331 24.48 5.45 9.14
CA ARG A 331 25.42 5.04 8.08
C ARG A 331 26.79 5.68 8.24
N GLY A 332 26.82 7.00 8.44
CA GLY A 332 28.06 7.75 8.63
C GLY A 332 28.88 7.27 9.83
N ARG A 333 28.22 6.95 10.96
CA ARG A 333 28.89 6.34 12.13
C ARG A 333 29.44 4.96 11.79
N LYS A 334 28.63 4.11 11.15
CA LYS A 334 29.03 2.74 10.81
C LYS A 334 30.25 2.68 9.89
N MET A 335 30.36 3.64 8.96
CA MET A 335 31.51 3.72 8.06
C MET A 335 32.80 4.16 8.78
N LYS A 336 32.72 5.02 9.80
CA LYS A 336 33.88 5.43 10.62
C LYS A 336 34.41 4.29 11.48
N GLU A 337 33.51 3.52 12.10
CA GLU A 337 33.92 2.34 12.88
C GLU A 337 34.69 1.31 12.06
N LYS A 338 34.39 1.18 10.76
CA LYS A 338 35.10 0.28 9.85
C LYS A 338 36.48 0.79 9.42
N THR A 339 36.73 2.10 9.45
CA THR A 339 38.05 2.64 9.10
C THR A 339 39.03 2.59 10.26
N ASP A 340 38.52 2.49 11.49
CA ASP A 340 39.31 2.45 12.73
C ASP A 340 39.63 1.01 13.21
N SER A 341 39.09 -0.01 12.54
CA SER A 341 39.30 -1.45 12.77
C SER A 341 40.13 -2.09 11.68
#